data_AF-A0A7Y9SLS5-F1
#
_entry.id   AF-A0A7Y9SLS5-F1
#
_cell.length_a   1.000
_cell.length_b   1.000
_cell.length_c   1.000
_cell.angle_alpha   90.00
_cell.angle_beta   90.00
_cell.angle_gamma   90.00
#
_symmetry.space_group_name_H-M   'P 1'
#
loop_
_entity.id
_entity.type
_entity.pdbx_description
1 polymer ?
#
loop_
_entity_poly.entity_id
_entity_poly.type
_entity_poly.pdbx_seq_one_letter_code
_entity_poly.pdbx_strand_id
1 'polypeptide(L)'
;MKAHHYRIHIEELGQAQADAGGTSAWSNATLTFEVDQRDDLFGIVTRIRAATAFADADAIALAVGLKLFTGVMSLHRKDPLFADVQPALRTLIGNLKARVASTTPASAAPPP
;
A
#
# COMPACT_ATOMS: atom_id res chain seq x y z
N MET A 1 -3.18 -20.08 -2.41
CA MET A 1 -1.97 -19.24 -2.30
C MET A 1 -1.79 -18.89 -0.83
N LYS A 2 -0.58 -19.09 -0.29
CA LYS A 2 -0.27 -18.85 1.12
C LYS A 2 -0.34 -17.35 1.38
N ALA A 3 -1.10 -16.93 2.41
CA ALA A 3 -1.12 -15.52 2.80
C ALA A 3 0.27 -15.12 3.34
N HIS A 4 0.70 -13.92 3.01
CA HIS A 4 1.87 -13.29 3.59
C HIS A 4 1.44 -12.55 4.86
N HIS A 5 2.16 -12.79 5.95
CA HIS A 5 1.89 -12.15 7.23
C HIS A 5 2.93 -11.06 7.47
N TYR A 6 2.48 -9.84 7.72
CA TYR A 6 3.35 -8.67 7.88
C TYR A 6 3.05 -7.94 9.19
N ARG A 7 4.10 -7.43 9.84
CA ARG A 7 3.99 -6.47 10.93
C ARG A 7 4.28 -5.07 10.40
N ILE A 8 3.40 -4.13 10.70
CA ILE A 8 3.56 -2.72 10.39
C ILE A 8 3.90 -1.99 11.69
N HIS A 9 4.94 -1.16 11.64
CA HIS A 9 5.35 -0.27 12.71
C HIS A 9 5.42 1.15 12.16
N ILE A 10 4.71 2.06 12.82
CA ILE A 10 4.74 3.49 12.51
C ILE A 10 5.27 4.18 13.76
N GLU A 11 6.24 5.05 13.58
CA GLU A 11 6.82 5.88 14.64
C GLU A 11 6.76 7.33 14.20
N GLU A 12 6.24 8.18 15.07
CA GLU A 12 6.20 9.62 14.85
C GLU A 12 7.56 10.24 15.21
N LEU A 13 8.22 10.84 14.21
CA LEU A 13 9.56 11.40 14.34
C LEU A 13 9.51 12.91 14.68
N GLY A 14 8.75 13.31 15.71
CA GLY A 14 8.60 14.72 16.17
C GLY A 14 7.88 15.66 15.16
N GLN A 15 7.01 16.59 15.53
CA GLN A 15 6.88 17.35 16.77
C GLN A 15 5.70 16.90 17.62
N ALA A 16 5.96 16.78 18.93
CA ALA A 16 4.97 17.01 19.95
C ALA A 16 4.44 18.45 19.81
N GLN A 17 3.42 18.66 18.99
CA GLN A 17 2.49 19.75 19.25
C GLN A 17 1.57 19.23 20.35
N ALA A 18 2.01 19.44 21.59
CA ALA A 18 1.12 19.48 22.74
C ALA A 18 0.19 20.69 22.56
N ASP A 19 -0.73 20.65 21.60
CA ASP A 19 -1.83 21.60 21.52
C ASP A 19 -2.90 21.12 22.50
N ALA A 20 -2.93 21.85 23.62
CA ALA A 20 -4.06 22.09 24.50
C ALA A 20 -5.39 21.48 24.02
N GLY A 21 -5.67 20.24 24.43
CA GLY A 21 -6.98 19.59 24.28
C GLY A 21 -7.01 18.27 23.49
N GLY A 22 -5.93 17.90 22.79
CA GLY A 22 -5.86 16.65 22.04
C GLY A 22 -5.47 15.44 22.90
N THR A 23 -6.44 14.67 23.38
CA THR A 23 -6.20 13.35 23.98
C THR A 23 -5.88 12.34 22.87
N SER A 24 -4.62 12.25 22.43
CA SER A 24 -4.23 11.06 21.66
C SER A 24 -4.27 9.86 22.61
N ALA A 25 -5.18 8.91 22.34
CA ALA A 25 -5.34 7.70 23.15
C ALA A 25 -4.17 6.71 23.04
N TRP A 26 -3.15 7.06 22.23
CA TRP A 26 -1.99 6.23 21.95
C TRP A 26 -0.84 6.73 22.82
N SER A 27 -0.58 5.98 23.89
CA SER A 27 0.34 6.34 24.98
C SER A 27 1.82 6.32 24.61
N ASN A 28 2.16 6.04 23.36
CA ASN A 28 3.48 6.16 22.78
C ASN A 28 3.29 6.65 21.35
N ALA A 29 4.25 7.44 20.85
CA ALA A 29 4.34 7.91 19.47
C ALA A 29 4.47 6.78 18.42
N THR A 30 4.00 5.57 18.73
CA THR A 30 4.17 4.35 17.94
C THR A 30 2.85 3.59 17.77
N LEU A 31 2.61 3.12 16.54
CA LEU A 31 1.50 2.23 16.19
C LEU A 31 2.09 0.93 15.66
N THR A 32 1.69 -0.21 16.23
CA THR A 32 2.09 -1.53 15.73
C THR A 32 0.87 -2.40 15.52
N PHE A 33 0.76 -3.02 14.35
CA PHE A 33 -0.29 -3.99 14.04
C PHE A 33 0.21 -5.03 13.04
N GLU A 34 -0.49 -6.16 12.98
CA GLU A 34 -0.19 -7.26 12.07
C GLU A 34 -1.31 -7.41 11.05
N VAL A 35 -0.95 -7.75 9.80
CA VAL A 35 -1.90 -7.94 8.71
C VAL A 35 -1.56 -9.17 7.90
N ASP A 36 -2.60 -9.90 7.51
CA ASP A 36 -2.51 -10.92 6.47
C ASP A 36 -2.82 -10.28 5.11
N GLN A 37 -1.88 -10.43 4.17
CA GLN A 37 -2.01 -9.97 2.79
C GLN A 37 -1.88 -11.16 1.84
N ARG A 38 -2.75 -11.22 0.84
CA ARG A 38 -2.72 -12.30 -0.16
C ARG A 38 -1.62 -12.14 -1.20
N ASP A 39 -1.11 -10.92 -1.34
CA ASP A 39 -0.09 -10.59 -2.32
C ASP A 39 1.21 -10.24 -1.60
N ASP A 40 2.32 -10.48 -2.30
CA ASP A 40 3.65 -10.12 -1.85
C ASP A 40 3.85 -8.59 -1.91
N LEU A 41 3.85 -7.94 -0.74
CA LEU A 41 4.05 -6.49 -0.62
C LEU A 41 5.40 -6.05 -1.21
N PHE A 42 6.48 -6.80 -0.99
CA PHE A 42 7.81 -6.44 -1.47
C PHE A 42 7.87 -6.54 -2.99
N GLY A 43 7.33 -7.61 -3.57
CA GLY A 43 7.20 -7.76 -5.01
C GLY A 43 6.35 -6.65 -5.65
N ILE A 44 5.28 -6.20 -4.97
CA ILE A 44 4.48 -5.07 -5.43
C ILE A 44 5.27 -3.76 -5.38
N VAL A 45 5.97 -3.48 -4.28
CA VAL A 45 6.85 -2.31 -4.15
C VAL A 45 7.87 -2.28 -5.30
N THR A 46 8.58 -3.38 -5.55
CA THR A 46 9.56 -3.47 -6.63
C THR A 46 8.94 -3.18 -8.00
N ARG A 47 7.76 -3.74 -8.28
CA ARG A 47 7.07 -3.51 -9.55
C ARG A 47 6.61 -2.06 -9.71
N ILE A 48 6.08 -1.45 -8.66
CA ILE A 48 5.63 -0.05 -8.70
C ILE A 48 6.82 0.88 -8.88
N ARG A 49 7.92 0.67 -8.14
CA ARG A 49 9.18 1.42 -8.30
C ARG A 49 9.71 1.38 -9.74
N ALA A 50 9.64 0.22 -10.39
CA ALA A 50 10.07 0.10 -11.78
C ALA A 50 9.11 0.82 -12.75
N ALA A 51 7.80 0.80 -12.46
CA ALA A 51 6.75 1.24 -13.38
C ALA A 51 6.34 2.72 -13.23
N THR A 52 6.91 3.44 -12.26
CA THR A 52 6.64 4.85 -12.01
C THR A 52 7.94 5.65 -11.92
N ALA A 53 7.85 6.96 -12.14
CA ALA A 53 8.96 7.89 -11.91
C ALA A 53 8.92 8.50 -10.50
N PHE A 54 8.26 7.82 -9.55
CA PHE A 54 8.10 8.34 -8.19
C PHE A 54 9.39 8.16 -7.38
N ALA A 55 9.56 9.00 -6.36
CA ALA A 55 10.60 8.79 -5.37
C ALA A 55 10.38 7.46 -4.65
N ASP A 56 11.46 6.89 -4.10
CA ASP A 56 11.43 5.58 -3.46
C ASP A 56 10.39 5.48 -2.34
N ALA A 57 10.38 6.50 -1.47
CA ALA A 57 9.44 6.62 -0.37
C ALA A 57 7.97 6.68 -0.86
N ASP A 58 7.70 7.43 -1.93
CA ASP A 58 6.35 7.57 -2.49
C ASP A 58 5.86 6.27 -3.13
N ALA A 59 6.75 5.56 -3.83
CA ALA A 59 6.43 4.25 -4.42
C ALA A 59 6.12 3.21 -3.34
N ILE A 60 6.90 3.20 -2.24
CA ILE A 60 6.67 2.35 -1.07
C ILE A 60 5.33 2.72 -0.41
N ALA A 61 5.10 4.01 -0.13
CA ALA A 61 3.89 4.49 0.52
C ALA A 61 2.64 4.17 -0.30
N LEU A 62 2.69 4.37 -1.62
CA LEU A 62 1.60 4.02 -2.52
C LEU A 62 1.33 2.50 -2.52
N ALA A 63 2.38 1.69 -2.64
CA ALA A 63 2.27 0.23 -2.65
C ALA A 63 1.66 -0.30 -1.35
N VAL A 64 2.24 0.09 -0.21
CA VAL A 64 1.82 -0.37 1.12
C VAL A 64 0.44 0.18 1.46
N GLY A 65 0.22 1.49 1.30
CA GLY A 65 -1.05 2.15 1.62
C GLY A 65 -2.21 1.59 0.81
N LEU A 66 -2.04 1.40 -0.50
CA LEU A 66 -3.06 0.80 -1.35
C LEU A 66 -3.41 -0.63 -0.92
N LYS A 67 -2.41 -1.41 -0.49
CA LYS A 67 -2.62 -2.80 -0.07
C LYS A 67 -3.26 -2.93 1.30
N LEU A 68 -2.88 -2.08 2.25
CA LEU A 68 -3.54 -2.01 3.55
C LEU A 68 -5.00 -1.57 3.38
N PHE A 69 -5.25 -0.50 2.61
CA PHE A 69 -6.59 0.03 2.37
C PHE A 69 -7.49 -0.98 1.66
N THR A 70 -7.02 -1.59 0.57
CA THR A 70 -7.79 -2.62 -0.16
C THR A 70 -8.02 -3.87 0.69
N GLY A 71 -7.12 -4.20 1.62
CA GLY A 71 -7.30 -5.27 2.59
C GLY A 71 -8.49 -5.02 3.52
N VAL A 72 -8.56 -3.84 4.14
CA VAL A 72 -9.69 -3.41 4.99
C VAL A 72 -10.99 -3.40 4.19
N MET A 73 -10.96 -2.79 2.99
CA MET A 73 -12.12 -2.74 2.11
C MET A 73 -12.60 -4.14 1.70
N SER A 74 -11.70 -5.10 1.48
CA SER A 74 -12.08 -6.47 1.14
C SER A 74 -12.70 -7.21 2.33
N LEU A 75 -12.20 -6.98 3.55
CA LEU A 75 -12.76 -7.56 4.77
C LEU A 75 -14.17 -7.01 5.05
N HIS A 76 -14.36 -5.71 4.83
CA HIS A 76 -15.60 -4.97 5.05
C HIS A 76 -16.35 -4.66 3.76
N ARG A 77 -16.28 -5.53 2.74
CA ARG A 77 -16.80 -5.26 1.38
C ARG A 77 -18.27 -4.88 1.27
N LYS A 78 -19.07 -5.20 2.28
CA LYS A 78 -20.52 -4.91 2.36
C LYS A 78 -20.83 -3.62 3.14
N ASP A 79 -19.81 -2.99 3.73
CA ASP A 79 -19.98 -1.75 4.45
C ASP A 79 -20.26 -0.60 3.46
N PRO A 80 -21.37 0.15 3.64
CA PRO A 80 -21.73 1.28 2.78
C PRO A 80 -20.63 2.33 2.62
N LEU A 81 -19.73 2.46 3.61
CA LEU A 81 -18.60 3.40 3.57
C LEU A 81 -17.74 3.22 2.30
N PHE A 82 -17.64 2.00 1.79
CA PHE A 82 -16.79 1.69 0.63
C PHE A 82 -17.56 1.67 -0.70
N ALA A 83 -18.89 1.83 -0.71
CA ALA A 83 -19.72 1.62 -1.90
C ALA A 83 -19.27 2.49 -3.08
N ASP A 84 -19.04 3.79 -2.81
CA ASP A 84 -18.68 4.76 -3.85
C ASP A 84 -17.19 4.77 -4.18
N VAL A 85 -16.33 4.39 -3.23
CA VAL A 85 -14.86 4.37 -3.42
C VAL A 85 -14.41 3.11 -4.17
N GLN A 86 -15.06 1.97 -3.95
CA GLN A 86 -14.73 0.71 -4.62
C GLN A 86 -14.57 0.81 -6.16
N PRO A 87 -15.52 1.40 -6.92
CA PRO A 87 -15.38 1.50 -8.37
C PRO A 87 -14.20 2.37 -8.80
N ALA A 88 -13.99 3.53 -8.16
CA ALA A 88 -12.87 4.41 -8.45
C ALA A 88 -11.52 3.73 -8.14
N LEU A 89 -11.45 3.03 -7.01
CA LEU A 89 -10.24 2.31 -6.60
C LEU A 89 -9.93 1.15 -7.56
N ARG A 90 -10.95 0.45 -8.07
CA ARG A 90 -10.78 -0.60 -9.08
C ARG A 90 -10.16 -0.04 -10.36
N THR A 91 -10.62 1.13 -10.82
CA THR A 91 -10.04 1.81 -11.99
C THR A 91 -8.58 2.21 -11.75
N LEU A 92 -8.27 2.79 -10.58
CA LEU A 92 -6.90 3.15 -10.20
C LEU A 92 -5.97 1.92 -10.23
N ILE A 93 -6.38 0.82 -9.59
CA ILE A 93 -5.62 -0.43 -9.57
C ILE A 93 -5.44 -0.99 -10.98
N GLY A 94 -6.48 -0.93 -11.82
CA GLY A 94 -6.41 -1.35 -13.23
C GLY A 94 -5.34 -0.57 -14.00
N ASN A 95 -5.35 0.76 -13.89
CA ASN A 95 -4.37 1.63 -14.54
C ASN A 95 -2.94 1.37 -14.02
N LEU A 96 -2.77 1.18 -12.72
CA LEU A 96 -1.48 0.86 -12.12
C LEU A 96 -0.94 -0.48 -12.63
N LYS A 97 -1.78 -1.51 -12.70
CA LYS A 97 -1.41 -2.82 -13.26
C LYS A 97 -1.02 -2.73 -14.74
N ALA A 98 -1.75 -1.93 -15.53
CA ALA A 98 -1.43 -1.73 -16.94
C ALA A 98 -0.04 -1.09 -17.11
N ARG A 99 0.30 -0.08 -16.29
CA ARG A 99 1.65 0.52 -16.28
C ARG A 99 2.72 -0.50 -15.92
N VAL A 100 2.52 -1.27 -14.86
CA VAL A 100 3.46 -2.34 -14.45
C VAL A 100 3.69 -3.36 -15.56
N ALA A 101 2.62 -3.75 -16.27
CA ALA A 101 2.72 -4.68 -17.39
C ALA A 101 3.53 -4.08 -18.56
N SER A 102 3.35 -2.79 -18.86
CA SER A 102 4.09 -2.12 -19.95
C SER A 102 5.58 -1.89 -19.68
N THR A 103 6.00 -1.93 -18.41
CA THR A 103 7.40 -1.73 -18.00
C THR A 103 8.21 -3.04 -17.98
N THR A 104 7.56 -4.20 -17.97
CA THR A 104 8.28 -5.48 -18.02
C THR A 104 8.87 -5.64 -19.43
N PRO A 105 10.20 -5.67 -19.62
CA PRO A 105 10.76 -5.86 -20.94
C PRO A 105 10.35 -7.24 -21.45
N ALA A 106 9.76 -7.29 -22.65
CA ALA A 106 9.66 -8.53 -23.39
C ALA A 106 11.08 -9.08 -23.58
N SER A 107 11.36 -10.21 -22.93
CA SER A 107 12.43 -11.16 -23.24
C SER A 107 13.59 -10.59 -24.07
N ALA A 108 14.68 -10.19 -23.39
CA ALA A 108 15.97 -10.05 -24.05
C ALA A 108 16.39 -11.43 -24.61
N ALA A 109 16.04 -11.69 -25.87
CA ALA A 109 16.62 -12.79 -26.64
C ALA A 109 18.13 -12.55 -26.77
N PRO A 110 18.98 -13.56 -26.58
CA PRO A 110 20.41 -13.38 -26.72
C PRO A 110 20.75 -13.13 -28.20
N PRO A 111 21.68 -12.21 -28.52
CA PRO A 111 22.13 -12.02 -29.89
C PRO A 111 22.93 -13.24 -30.39
N PRO A 112 23.00 -13.46 -31.73
CA PRO A 112 23.67 -14.59 -32.36
C PRO A 112 25.19 -14.59 -32.18
#